data_AF-A0A137Q611-F1
#
_entry.id   AF-A0A137Q611-F1
#
_cell.length_a   1.000
_cell.length_b   1.000
_cell.length_c   1.000
_cell.angle_alpha   90.00
_cell.angle_beta   90.00
_cell.angle_gamma   90.00
#
_symmetry.space_group_name_H-M   'P 1'
#
loop_
_entity.id
_entity.type
_entity.pdbx_description
1 polymer ?
#
loop_
_entity_poly.entity_id
_entity_poly.type
_entity_poly.pdbx_seq_one_letter_code
_entity_poly.pdbx_strand_id
1 'polypeptide(L)'
;MTSSTPSIALYQQVPSLFANPNGDSANALAALINKEIGSDGFKQSTGNLDKLLSSISEQLILSSISHRETIDEYLNFVFFSALQINGEATHTGTIRKDGEPPLYKVAPLHPASGPAIFGENLAKTLYDSLWSSFSRAVTPDVDNDRDQSKEYYYMTAIRATILARGFALSESFRNSLWRVIEDILVKALFSGDEQEPGAFVALTALILGAGQEIKDYLKHGNKGKGKNWLWYDDVRTESDAKWGWKEVVDVLKHQPGPGMIDRLPEYVKGNVELAKKHAMNTNSLEESWDSERLAAEAFKWASVDS
;
A
#
# COMPACT_ATOMS: atom_id res chain seq x y z
N MET A 1 14.46 17.06 29.20
CA MET A 1 14.50 16.94 27.73
C MET A 1 13.07 17.11 27.25
N THR A 2 12.77 18.28 26.70
CA THR A 2 11.42 18.67 26.27
C THR A 2 11.05 17.90 24.99
N SER A 3 10.07 17.02 25.08
CA SER A 3 9.45 16.37 23.92
C SER A 3 8.72 17.43 23.10
N SER A 4 9.33 17.87 22.01
CA SER A 4 8.66 18.70 21.02
C SER A 4 7.66 17.82 20.25
N THR A 5 6.38 17.92 20.61
CA THR A 5 5.28 17.50 19.75
C THR A 5 5.44 18.19 18.39
N PRO A 6 5.61 17.48 17.27
CA PRO A 6 5.78 18.14 15.97
C PRO A 6 4.45 18.76 15.51
N SER A 7 4.51 20.07 15.30
CA SER A 7 3.51 20.98 14.70
C SER A 7 2.43 20.35 13.81
N ILE A 8 1.22 20.19 14.37
CA ILE A 8 -0.05 20.07 13.61
C ILE A 8 -0.34 21.35 12.79
N ALA A 9 0.43 22.42 12.96
CA ALA A 9 0.13 23.74 12.40
C ALA A 9 0.62 23.97 10.95
N LEU A 10 1.54 23.16 10.40
CA LEU A 10 2.19 23.52 9.13
C LEU A 10 1.28 23.36 7.89
N TYR A 11 0.33 22.41 7.91
CA TYR A 11 -0.51 22.07 6.75
C TYR A 11 -2.00 21.90 7.11
N GLN A 12 -2.51 22.77 8.00
CA GLN A 12 -3.91 22.73 8.48
C GLN A 12 -4.97 22.80 7.38
N GLN A 13 -4.60 23.26 6.18
CA GLN A 13 -5.51 23.31 5.03
C GLN A 13 -5.75 21.94 4.36
N VAL A 14 -4.86 20.95 4.53
CA VAL A 14 -4.97 19.65 3.85
C VAL A 14 -6.31 18.95 4.16
N PRO A 15 -6.77 18.82 5.42
CA PRO A 15 -8.08 18.23 5.72
C PRO A 15 -9.24 18.94 5.01
N SER A 16 -9.22 20.27 4.92
CA SER A 16 -10.29 21.04 4.26
C SER A 16 -10.34 20.82 2.74
N LEU A 17 -9.20 20.53 2.11
CA LEU A 17 -9.13 20.20 0.69
C LEU A 17 -9.71 18.80 0.41
N PHE A 18 -9.49 17.84 1.32
CA PHE A 18 -10.09 16.51 1.24
C PHE A 18 -11.59 16.49 1.57
N ALA A 19 -12.10 17.49 2.30
CA ALA A 19 -13.54 17.61 2.57
C ALA A 19 -14.34 17.89 1.29
N ASN A 20 -13.71 18.46 0.25
CA ASN A 20 -14.33 18.74 -1.04
C ASN A 20 -13.36 18.35 -2.17
N PRO A 21 -13.21 17.04 -2.51
CA PRO A 21 -12.19 16.54 -3.44
C PRO A 21 -12.54 16.84 -4.91
N ASN A 22 -12.53 18.13 -5.27
CA ASN A 22 -12.84 18.62 -6.62
C ASN A 22 -11.58 19.23 -7.30
N GLY A 23 -11.74 19.71 -8.54
CA GLY A 23 -10.64 20.29 -9.31
C GLY A 23 -9.99 21.51 -8.65
N ASP A 24 -10.76 22.37 -8.00
CA ASP A 24 -10.22 23.56 -7.31
C ASP A 24 -9.38 23.16 -6.10
N SER A 25 -9.86 22.22 -5.29
CA SER A 25 -9.10 21.65 -4.18
C SER A 25 -7.83 20.96 -4.66
N ALA A 26 -7.87 20.27 -5.80
CA ALA A 26 -6.71 19.58 -6.36
C ALA A 26 -5.65 20.57 -6.84
N ASN A 27 -6.08 21.65 -7.49
CA ASN A 27 -5.21 22.76 -7.88
C ASN A 27 -4.59 23.45 -6.66
N ALA A 28 -5.37 23.67 -5.59
CA ALA A 28 -4.87 24.24 -4.35
C ALA A 28 -3.85 23.31 -3.66
N LEU A 29 -4.08 22.00 -3.67
CA LEU A 29 -3.16 21.01 -3.13
C LEU A 29 -1.84 20.98 -3.92
N ALA A 30 -1.92 20.98 -5.25
CA ALA A 30 -0.75 21.07 -6.12
C ALA A 30 0.04 22.36 -5.92
N ALA A 31 -0.65 23.49 -5.72
CA ALA A 31 -0.01 24.77 -5.44
C ALA A 31 0.79 24.74 -4.13
N LEU A 32 0.31 24.04 -3.09
CA LEU A 32 1.10 23.82 -1.87
C LEU A 32 2.38 23.03 -2.16
N ILE A 33 2.26 21.94 -2.90
CA ILE A 33 3.40 21.08 -3.23
C ILE A 33 4.44 21.88 -4.03
N ASN A 34 4.00 22.59 -5.09
CA ASN A 34 4.86 23.43 -5.92
C ASN A 34 5.52 24.57 -5.13
N LYS A 35 4.83 25.14 -4.14
CA LYS A 35 5.40 26.16 -3.25
C LYS A 35 6.55 25.60 -2.40
N GLU A 36 6.41 24.39 -1.86
CA GLU A 36 7.46 23.74 -1.05
C GLU A 36 8.66 23.26 -1.90
N ILE A 37 8.46 23.04 -3.20
CA ILE A 37 9.53 22.74 -4.16
C ILE A 37 10.37 24.00 -4.48
N GLY A 38 9.78 25.19 -4.38
CA GLY A 38 10.43 26.47 -4.68
C GLY A 38 10.51 26.80 -6.18
N SER A 39 10.72 28.07 -6.51
CA SER A 39 10.80 28.60 -7.89
C SER A 39 12.08 28.22 -8.64
N ASP A 40 13.12 27.85 -7.90
CA ASP A 40 14.48 27.66 -8.44
C ASP A 40 14.75 26.19 -8.81
N GLY A 41 13.72 25.34 -8.79
CA GLY A 41 13.80 23.94 -9.19
C GLY A 41 14.80 23.15 -8.34
N PHE A 42 14.71 23.26 -7.01
CA PHE A 42 15.66 22.59 -6.11
C PHE A 42 15.82 21.10 -6.47
N LYS A 43 17.08 20.69 -6.60
CA LYS A 43 17.50 19.30 -6.85
C LYS A 43 17.51 18.42 -5.59
N GLN A 44 16.95 18.89 -4.48
CA GLN A 44 16.99 18.22 -3.17
C GLN A 44 15.66 18.38 -2.44
N SER A 45 15.15 17.28 -1.90
CA SER A 45 13.95 17.31 -1.05
C SER A 45 14.19 18.20 0.16
N THR A 46 13.21 19.05 0.48
CA THR A 46 13.22 19.79 1.74
C THR A 46 12.50 18.95 2.80
N GLY A 47 12.97 18.99 4.05
CA GLY A 47 12.25 18.35 5.16
C GLY A 47 10.83 18.88 5.39
N ASN A 48 10.42 19.97 4.70
CA ASN A 48 9.05 20.46 4.68
C ASN A 48 8.22 19.76 3.60
N LEU A 49 8.75 19.58 2.38
CA LEU A 49 8.08 18.81 1.32
C LEU A 49 7.73 17.39 1.80
N ASP A 50 8.66 16.72 2.48
CA ASP A 50 8.42 15.38 3.05
C ASP A 50 7.24 15.39 4.04
N LYS A 51 7.18 16.39 4.92
CA LYS A 51 6.08 16.54 5.88
C LYS A 51 4.75 16.82 5.19
N LEU A 52 4.74 17.67 4.17
CA LEU A 52 3.53 17.96 3.38
C LEU A 52 3.02 16.68 2.72
N LEU A 53 3.87 15.98 1.98
CA LEU A 53 3.49 14.76 1.27
C LEU A 53 2.99 13.69 2.24
N SER A 54 3.65 13.51 3.39
CA SER A 54 3.18 12.61 4.45
C SER A 54 1.83 13.03 5.02
N SER A 55 1.60 14.33 5.29
CA SER A 55 0.29 14.82 5.74
C SER A 55 -0.82 14.56 4.70
N ILE A 56 -0.53 14.64 3.41
CA ILE A 56 -1.49 14.32 2.35
C ILE A 56 -1.79 12.82 2.34
N SER A 57 -0.76 11.97 2.38
CA SER A 57 -0.91 10.51 2.42
C SER A 57 -1.68 10.04 3.68
N GLU A 58 -1.40 10.63 4.83
CA GLU A 58 -2.13 10.38 6.08
C GLU A 58 -3.59 10.82 5.98
N GLN A 59 -3.85 12.00 5.41
CA GLN A 59 -5.22 12.48 5.22
C GLN A 59 -6.00 11.60 4.24
N LEU A 60 -5.38 11.10 3.17
CA LEU A 60 -5.99 10.11 2.28
C LEU A 60 -6.43 8.86 3.05
N ILE A 61 -5.57 8.32 3.91
CA ILE A 61 -5.90 7.16 4.75
C ILE A 61 -7.05 7.51 5.70
N LEU A 62 -6.98 8.64 6.40
CA LEU A 62 -8.00 9.06 7.36
C LEU A 62 -9.38 9.25 6.70
N SER A 63 -9.42 9.94 5.56
CA SER A 63 -10.66 10.12 4.79
C SER A 63 -11.23 8.79 4.31
N SER A 64 -10.36 7.85 3.92
CA SER A 64 -10.74 6.51 3.45
C SER A 64 -11.29 5.60 4.53
N ILE A 65 -10.94 5.81 5.82
CA ILE A 65 -11.52 5.05 6.93
C ILE A 65 -13.03 5.27 6.95
N SER A 66 -13.48 6.54 6.98
CA SER A 66 -14.90 6.87 7.06
C SER A 66 -15.67 6.70 5.74
N HIS A 67 -14.99 6.57 4.61
CA HIS A 67 -15.60 6.54 3.27
C HIS A 67 -14.92 5.50 2.38
N ARG A 68 -14.90 4.26 2.84
CA ARG A 68 -14.18 3.16 2.17
C ARG A 68 -14.71 2.85 0.77
N GLU A 69 -15.99 3.13 0.51
CA GLU A 69 -16.62 2.93 -0.80
C GLU A 69 -16.08 3.93 -1.84
N THR A 70 -15.61 5.11 -1.41
CA THR A 70 -15.16 6.20 -2.29
C THR A 70 -13.63 6.39 -2.28
N ILE A 71 -12.86 5.35 -1.90
CA ILE A 71 -11.38 5.39 -1.96
C ILE A 71 -10.88 5.78 -3.36
N ASP A 72 -11.51 5.26 -4.42
CA ASP A 72 -11.14 5.59 -5.81
C ASP A 72 -11.30 7.09 -6.10
N GLU A 73 -12.30 7.77 -5.50
CA GLU A 73 -12.49 9.23 -5.65
C GLU A 73 -11.34 10.02 -5.01
N TYR A 74 -10.94 9.65 -3.78
CA TYR A 74 -9.82 10.30 -3.10
C TYR A 74 -8.49 10.03 -3.80
N LEU A 75 -8.29 8.82 -4.34
CA LEU A 75 -7.11 8.50 -5.14
C LEU A 75 -7.08 9.34 -6.41
N ASN A 76 -8.18 9.45 -7.14
CA ASN A 76 -8.27 10.29 -8.33
C ASN A 76 -7.99 11.77 -8.01
N PHE A 77 -8.54 12.29 -6.90
CA PHE A 77 -8.24 13.63 -6.41
C PHE A 77 -6.73 13.85 -6.17
N VAL A 78 -6.07 12.91 -5.52
CA VAL A 78 -4.63 12.94 -5.27
C VAL A 78 -3.84 12.83 -6.57
N PHE A 79 -4.26 11.97 -7.51
CA PHE A 79 -3.60 11.84 -8.82
C PHE A 79 -3.71 13.12 -9.64
N PHE A 80 -4.89 13.73 -9.69
CA PHE A 80 -5.06 15.01 -10.37
C PHE A 80 -4.17 16.08 -9.77
N SER A 81 -4.05 16.14 -8.45
CA SER A 81 -3.13 17.04 -7.76
C SER A 81 -1.66 16.74 -8.13
N ALA A 82 -1.28 15.46 -8.18
CA ALA A 82 0.08 15.04 -8.53
C ALA A 82 0.45 15.39 -9.99
N LEU A 83 -0.50 15.31 -10.92
CA LEU A 83 -0.30 15.70 -12.32
C LEU A 83 -0.02 17.20 -12.51
N GLN A 84 -0.38 18.04 -11.53
CA GLN A 84 -0.10 19.47 -11.53
C GLN A 84 1.22 19.82 -10.82
N ILE A 85 1.96 18.83 -10.32
CA ILE A 85 3.31 19.06 -9.78
C ILE A 85 4.25 19.42 -10.94
N ASN A 86 5.11 20.42 -10.74
CA ASN A 86 6.11 20.81 -11.71
C ASN A 86 6.94 19.59 -12.16
N GLY A 87 6.99 19.33 -13.48
CA GLY A 87 7.73 18.20 -14.05
C GLY A 87 9.25 18.25 -13.78
N GLU A 88 9.80 19.43 -13.50
CA GLU A 88 11.21 19.62 -13.11
C GLU A 88 11.48 19.34 -11.63
N ALA A 89 10.44 19.17 -10.81
CA ALA A 89 10.60 18.83 -9.41
C ALA A 89 11.31 17.49 -9.27
N THR A 90 12.30 17.42 -8.38
CA THR A 90 13.01 16.18 -8.08
C THR A 90 13.10 15.97 -6.58
N HIS A 91 12.88 14.73 -6.16
CA HIS A 91 13.07 14.25 -4.80
C HIS A 91 14.25 13.29 -4.83
N THR A 92 15.25 13.49 -3.97
CA THR A 92 16.51 12.71 -3.97
C THR A 92 16.38 11.33 -3.33
N GLY A 93 15.23 11.03 -2.75
CA GLY A 93 15.02 9.82 -1.96
C GLY A 93 15.66 9.92 -0.57
N THR A 94 15.63 8.82 0.15
CA THR A 94 16.27 8.70 1.46
C THR A 94 17.79 8.61 1.28
N ILE A 95 18.50 9.67 1.63
CA ILE A 95 19.97 9.69 1.64
C ILE A 95 20.45 9.00 2.92
N ARG A 96 21.09 7.83 2.77
CA ARG A 96 21.73 7.10 3.88
C ARG A 96 23.20 7.45 3.94
N LYS A 97 23.76 7.54 5.15
CA LYS A 97 25.22 7.67 5.31
C LYS A 97 25.88 6.30 5.15
N ASP A 98 27.08 6.28 4.61
CA ASP A 98 27.87 5.05 4.47
C ASP A 98 28.00 4.34 5.83
N GLY A 99 27.68 3.05 5.86
CA GLY A 99 27.77 2.21 7.06
C GLY A 99 26.55 2.25 7.99
N GLU A 100 25.51 3.04 7.70
CA GLU A 100 24.24 2.95 8.44
C GLU A 100 23.59 1.58 8.18
N PRO A 101 22.97 0.93 9.19
CA PRO A 101 22.22 -0.30 8.99
C PRO A 101 20.99 -0.05 8.08
N PRO A 102 20.50 -1.08 7.36
CA PRO A 102 19.27 -0.96 6.59
C PRO A 102 18.12 -0.46 7.49
N LEU A 103 17.23 0.34 6.91
CA LEU A 103 16.06 0.81 7.62
C LEU A 103 15.20 -0.39 7.99
N TYR A 104 14.96 -0.56 9.29
CA TYR A 104 14.11 -1.61 9.81
C TYR A 104 12.68 -1.09 9.93
N LYS A 105 11.70 -1.81 9.38
CA LYS A 105 10.25 -1.47 9.40
C LYS A 105 9.85 -0.20 8.65
N VAL A 106 10.73 0.34 7.81
CA VAL A 106 10.48 1.59 7.08
C VAL A 106 10.92 1.44 5.64
N ALA A 107 10.05 1.80 4.70
CA ALA A 107 10.42 1.82 3.29
C ALA A 107 11.35 3.01 2.98
N PRO A 108 12.45 2.81 2.24
CA PRO A 108 13.23 3.92 1.72
C PRO A 108 12.46 4.65 0.61
N LEU A 109 12.52 5.99 0.61
CA LEU A 109 12.08 6.79 -0.54
C LEU A 109 13.12 6.66 -1.64
N HIS A 110 12.68 6.37 -2.86
CA HIS A 110 13.58 6.38 -4.01
C HIS A 110 13.61 7.77 -4.64
N PRO A 111 14.65 8.08 -5.42
CA PRO A 111 14.64 9.27 -6.25
C PRO A 111 13.44 9.25 -7.21
N ALA A 112 12.73 10.37 -7.31
CA ALA A 112 11.59 10.52 -8.20
C ALA A 112 11.44 11.97 -8.67
N SER A 113 10.68 12.16 -9.75
CA SER A 113 10.44 13.48 -10.35
C SER A 113 8.98 13.69 -10.74
N GLY A 114 8.54 14.94 -10.75
CA GLY A 114 7.18 15.33 -11.12
C GLY A 114 6.11 14.55 -10.33
N PRO A 115 5.07 14.00 -10.99
CA PRO A 115 3.99 13.28 -10.31
C PRO A 115 4.45 12.06 -9.49
N ALA A 116 5.56 11.41 -9.89
CA ALA A 116 6.06 10.21 -9.21
C ALA A 116 6.56 10.49 -7.79
N ILE A 117 6.90 11.74 -7.45
CA ILE A 117 7.27 12.14 -6.09
C ILE A 117 6.15 11.78 -5.10
N PHE A 118 4.89 12.03 -5.49
CA PHE A 118 3.76 11.68 -4.67
C PHE A 118 3.60 10.16 -4.55
N GLY A 119 3.73 9.43 -5.67
CA GLY A 119 3.67 7.97 -5.69
C GLY A 119 4.71 7.31 -4.77
N GLU A 120 5.93 7.84 -4.72
CA GLU A 120 6.97 7.38 -3.78
C GLU A 120 6.60 7.62 -2.32
N ASN A 121 6.08 8.81 -1.98
CA ASN A 121 5.66 9.12 -0.61
C ASN A 121 4.46 8.27 -0.18
N LEU A 122 3.48 8.08 -1.06
CA LEU A 122 2.33 7.22 -0.80
C LEU A 122 2.78 5.77 -0.58
N ALA A 123 3.68 5.25 -1.43
CA ALA A 123 4.25 3.92 -1.28
C ALA A 123 4.94 3.76 0.09
N LYS A 124 5.75 4.74 0.50
CA LYS A 124 6.38 4.73 1.82
C LYS A 124 5.35 4.71 2.94
N THR A 125 4.40 5.64 2.92
CA THR A 125 3.39 5.79 3.98
C THR A 125 2.53 4.52 4.11
N LEU A 126 2.13 3.93 2.99
CA LEU A 126 1.40 2.67 2.96
C LEU A 126 2.26 1.51 3.48
N TYR A 127 3.52 1.40 3.06
CA TYR A 127 4.42 0.35 3.57
C TYR A 127 4.57 0.44 5.08
N ASP A 128 4.91 1.62 5.60
CA ASP A 128 5.14 1.83 7.03
C ASP A 128 3.86 1.54 7.86
N SER A 129 2.69 1.93 7.34
CA SER A 129 1.40 1.74 8.03
C SER A 129 0.82 0.34 7.87
N LEU A 130 1.18 -0.40 6.82
CA LEU A 130 0.80 -1.80 6.61
C LEU A 130 1.81 -2.77 7.20
N TRP A 131 3.01 -2.32 7.59
CA TRP A 131 4.12 -3.17 7.99
C TRP A 131 3.71 -4.27 8.98
N SER A 132 3.06 -3.88 10.08
CA SER A 132 2.60 -4.81 11.12
C SER A 132 1.54 -5.79 10.65
N SER A 133 0.88 -5.50 9.53
CA SER A 133 -0.16 -6.36 8.96
C SER A 133 0.41 -7.47 8.09
N PHE A 134 1.59 -7.27 7.47
CA PHE A 134 2.17 -8.26 6.56
C PHE A 134 3.56 -8.75 7.00
N SER A 135 4.12 -8.20 8.07
CA SER A 135 5.45 -8.54 8.57
C SER A 135 5.54 -8.42 10.09
N ARG A 136 6.40 -9.25 10.70
CA ARG A 136 6.68 -9.27 12.15
C ARG A 136 8.16 -9.17 12.44
N ALA A 137 8.43 -8.62 13.62
CA ALA A 137 9.75 -8.54 14.26
C ALA A 137 9.96 -9.61 15.34
N VAL A 138 8.97 -10.47 15.53
CA VAL A 138 8.85 -11.39 16.67
C VAL A 138 8.36 -12.75 16.17
N THR A 139 8.64 -13.78 16.95
CA THR A 139 8.22 -15.14 16.64
C THR A 139 6.70 -15.18 16.46
N PRO A 140 6.19 -15.83 15.40
CA PRO A 140 4.76 -16.04 15.24
C PRO A 140 4.15 -16.65 16.52
N ASP A 141 3.11 -16.01 17.04
CA ASP A 141 2.39 -16.42 18.25
C ASP A 141 0.94 -16.73 17.86
N VAL A 142 0.56 -17.99 18.00
CA VAL A 142 -0.75 -18.51 17.56
C VAL A 142 -1.90 -17.85 18.32
N ASP A 143 -1.74 -17.62 19.61
CA ASP A 143 -2.80 -17.06 20.44
C ASP A 143 -2.96 -15.57 20.13
N ASN A 144 -1.85 -14.84 20.03
CA ASN A 144 -1.87 -13.44 19.61
C ASN A 144 -2.38 -13.25 18.17
N ASP A 145 -2.08 -14.16 17.24
CA ASP A 145 -2.58 -14.12 15.86
C ASP A 145 -4.12 -14.29 15.83
N ARG A 146 -4.66 -15.18 16.68
CA ARG A 146 -6.10 -15.42 16.80
C ARG A 146 -6.85 -14.27 17.46
N ASP A 147 -6.21 -13.63 18.42
CA ASP A 147 -6.80 -12.56 19.24
C ASP A 147 -6.70 -11.16 18.58
N GLN A 148 -6.22 -11.08 17.33
CA GLN A 148 -6.22 -9.81 16.59
C GLN A 148 -7.62 -9.21 16.47
N SER A 149 -7.73 -7.91 16.74
CA SER A 149 -9.01 -7.23 16.76
C SER A 149 -9.63 -7.08 15.37
N LYS A 150 -10.95 -6.94 15.29
CA LYS A 150 -11.65 -6.58 14.04
C LYS A 150 -11.12 -5.26 13.45
N GLU A 151 -10.74 -4.32 14.31
CA GLU A 151 -10.13 -3.03 13.93
C GLU A 151 -8.79 -3.22 13.20
N TYR A 152 -7.94 -4.13 13.66
CA TYR A 152 -6.67 -4.46 12.98
C TYR A 152 -6.91 -4.90 11.52
N TYR A 153 -7.85 -5.81 11.31
CA TYR A 153 -8.19 -6.28 9.96
C TYR A 153 -8.86 -5.18 9.13
N TYR A 154 -9.74 -4.38 9.73
CA TYR A 154 -10.40 -3.26 9.05
C TYR A 154 -9.40 -2.22 8.55
N MET A 155 -8.48 -1.77 9.40
CA MET A 155 -7.43 -0.82 9.03
C MET A 155 -6.52 -1.38 7.94
N THR A 156 -6.23 -2.69 7.99
CA THR A 156 -5.49 -3.39 6.93
C THR A 156 -6.25 -3.38 5.61
N ALA A 157 -7.57 -3.63 5.62
CA ALA A 157 -8.41 -3.61 4.43
C ALA A 157 -8.44 -2.22 3.76
N ILE A 158 -8.55 -1.15 4.54
CA ILE A 158 -8.52 0.23 4.01
C ILE A 158 -7.19 0.52 3.33
N ARG A 159 -6.07 0.33 4.03
CA ARG A 159 -4.74 0.63 3.51
C ARG A 159 -4.39 -0.23 2.30
N ALA A 160 -4.73 -1.50 2.32
CA ALA A 160 -4.49 -2.41 1.21
C ALA A 160 -5.40 -2.10 0.00
N THR A 161 -6.62 -1.61 0.23
CA THR A 161 -7.50 -1.11 -0.85
C THR A 161 -6.88 0.12 -1.50
N ILE A 162 -6.39 1.10 -0.71
CA ILE A 162 -5.66 2.27 -1.23
C ILE A 162 -4.45 1.81 -2.07
N LEU A 163 -3.69 0.82 -1.59
CA LEU A 163 -2.53 0.28 -2.32
C LEU A 163 -2.94 -0.37 -3.64
N ALA A 164 -3.93 -1.27 -3.62
CA ALA A 164 -4.40 -2.00 -4.79
C ALA A 164 -4.96 -1.03 -5.84
N ARG A 165 -5.93 -0.20 -5.45
CA ARG A 165 -6.58 0.77 -6.33
C ARG A 165 -5.60 1.84 -6.80
N GLY A 166 -4.67 2.24 -5.93
CA GLY A 166 -3.58 3.14 -6.26
C GLY A 166 -2.74 2.65 -7.43
N PHE A 167 -2.40 1.36 -7.41
CA PHE A 167 -1.63 0.69 -8.46
C PHE A 167 -2.45 0.49 -9.74
N ALA A 168 -3.74 0.16 -9.61
CA ALA A 168 -4.63 -0.07 -10.74
C ALA A 168 -4.86 1.22 -11.55
N LEU A 169 -5.19 2.32 -10.86
CA LEU A 169 -5.67 3.56 -11.45
C LEU A 169 -4.58 4.49 -11.98
N SER A 170 -3.35 4.45 -11.43
CA SER A 170 -2.30 5.42 -11.77
C SER A 170 -1.00 4.77 -12.25
N GLU A 171 -0.74 4.87 -13.56
CA GLU A 171 0.49 4.35 -14.16
C GLU A 171 1.75 5.01 -13.59
N SER A 172 1.67 6.31 -13.27
CA SER A 172 2.79 7.07 -12.72
C SER A 172 3.20 6.62 -11.33
N PHE A 173 2.31 5.93 -10.60
CA PHE A 173 2.57 5.43 -9.25
C PHE A 173 2.93 3.95 -9.24
N ARG A 174 2.68 3.20 -10.33
CA ARG A 174 2.83 1.74 -10.39
C ARG A 174 4.21 1.26 -9.92
N ASN A 175 5.29 1.87 -10.40
CA ASN A 175 6.65 1.45 -10.01
C ASN A 175 6.93 1.67 -8.52
N SER A 176 6.43 2.78 -7.95
CA SER A 176 6.60 3.09 -6.52
C SER A 176 5.83 2.11 -5.64
N LEU A 177 4.56 1.88 -5.99
CA LEU A 177 3.66 1.00 -5.26
C LEU A 177 4.01 -0.48 -5.44
N TRP A 178 4.55 -0.87 -6.60
CA TRP A 178 4.94 -2.25 -6.90
C TRP A 178 5.85 -2.85 -5.83
N ARG A 179 6.79 -2.08 -5.27
CA ARG A 179 7.71 -2.60 -4.24
C ARG A 179 6.97 -3.06 -2.99
N VAL A 180 5.92 -2.35 -2.60
CA VAL A 180 5.07 -2.71 -1.46
C VAL A 180 4.23 -3.94 -1.81
N ILE A 181 3.64 -3.95 -3.00
CA ILE A 181 2.85 -5.07 -3.52
C ILE A 181 3.69 -6.34 -3.61
N GLU A 182 4.90 -6.26 -4.13
CA GLU A 182 5.83 -7.39 -4.25
C GLU A 182 6.16 -7.95 -2.87
N ASP A 183 6.43 -7.10 -1.88
CA ASP A 183 6.74 -7.55 -0.52
C ASP A 183 5.54 -8.25 0.14
N ILE A 184 4.33 -7.70 -0.02
CA ILE A 184 3.10 -8.33 0.46
C ILE A 184 2.87 -9.68 -0.24
N LEU A 185 3.08 -9.76 -1.57
CA LEU A 185 2.92 -11.02 -2.30
C LEU A 185 3.95 -12.07 -1.84
N VAL A 186 5.22 -11.68 -1.64
CA VAL A 186 6.25 -12.56 -1.07
C VAL A 186 5.83 -13.06 0.32
N LYS A 187 5.47 -12.13 1.21
CA LYS A 187 5.15 -12.44 2.61
C LYS A 187 3.85 -13.23 2.75
N ALA A 188 2.84 -12.96 1.92
CA ALA A 188 1.55 -13.64 1.96
C ALA A 188 1.53 -14.98 1.19
N LEU A 189 2.28 -15.13 0.10
CA LEU A 189 2.21 -16.34 -0.74
C LEU A 189 3.41 -17.26 -0.58
N PHE A 190 4.62 -16.69 -0.50
CA PHE A 190 5.88 -17.42 -0.66
C PHE A 190 6.65 -17.62 0.66
N SER A 191 5.98 -17.58 1.81
CA SER A 191 6.63 -17.58 3.15
C SER A 191 6.21 -18.74 4.06
N GLY A 192 5.65 -19.81 3.51
CA GLY A 192 5.24 -20.99 4.30
C GLY A 192 4.22 -20.65 5.37
N ASP A 193 4.35 -21.22 6.58
CA ASP A 193 3.42 -21.01 7.70
C ASP A 193 3.74 -19.77 8.57
N GLU A 194 4.75 -18.97 8.21
CA GLU A 194 5.22 -17.82 9.00
C GLU A 194 4.50 -16.50 8.69
N GLN A 195 3.46 -16.55 7.85
CA GLN A 195 2.70 -15.39 7.39
C GLN A 195 2.04 -14.63 8.54
N GLU A 196 1.88 -13.32 8.39
CA GLU A 196 1.01 -12.51 9.26
C GLU A 196 -0.47 -12.64 8.87
N PRO A 197 -1.43 -12.73 9.82
CA PRO A 197 -2.85 -12.80 9.49
C PRO A 197 -3.35 -11.64 8.61
N GLY A 198 -2.84 -10.43 8.84
CA GLY A 198 -3.19 -9.25 8.04
C GLY A 198 -2.73 -9.34 6.59
N ALA A 199 -1.71 -10.16 6.28
CA ALA A 199 -1.19 -10.34 4.94
C ALA A 199 -2.26 -10.91 4.01
N PHE A 200 -3.19 -11.70 4.54
CA PHE A 200 -4.31 -12.27 3.78
C PHE A 200 -5.39 -11.25 3.45
N VAL A 201 -5.64 -10.28 4.33
CA VAL A 201 -6.53 -9.15 4.02
C VAL A 201 -5.91 -8.29 2.92
N ALA A 202 -4.61 -8.02 3.02
CA ALA A 202 -3.89 -7.26 2.01
C ALA A 202 -3.84 -8.01 0.66
N LEU A 203 -3.56 -9.31 0.69
CA LEU A 203 -3.58 -10.19 -0.47
C LEU A 203 -4.95 -10.20 -1.14
N THR A 204 -6.05 -10.31 -0.39
CA THR A 204 -7.41 -10.22 -0.96
C THR A 204 -7.62 -8.89 -1.69
N ALA A 205 -7.26 -7.77 -1.06
CA ALA A 205 -7.42 -6.44 -1.69
C ALA A 205 -6.60 -6.34 -2.98
N LEU A 206 -5.37 -6.85 -2.99
CA LEU A 206 -4.51 -6.84 -4.19
C LEU A 206 -5.04 -7.72 -5.31
N ILE A 207 -5.48 -8.94 -4.99
CA ILE A 207 -5.97 -9.89 -6.00
C ILE A 207 -7.30 -9.43 -6.61
N LEU A 208 -8.24 -8.95 -5.78
CA LEU A 208 -9.55 -8.50 -6.26
C LEU A 208 -9.48 -7.09 -6.86
N GLY A 209 -8.72 -6.18 -6.23
CA GLY A 209 -8.71 -4.75 -6.57
C GLY A 209 -7.66 -4.33 -7.59
N ALA A 210 -6.65 -5.16 -7.85
CA ALA A 210 -5.56 -4.86 -8.78
C ALA A 210 -5.05 -6.09 -9.54
N GLY A 211 -5.77 -7.22 -9.49
CA GLY A 211 -5.28 -8.50 -10.02
C GLY A 211 -4.96 -8.44 -11.52
N GLN A 212 -5.78 -7.74 -12.30
CA GLN A 212 -5.58 -7.61 -13.74
C GLN A 212 -4.35 -6.74 -14.05
N GLU A 213 -4.16 -5.61 -13.36
CA GLU A 213 -3.01 -4.73 -13.56
C GLU A 213 -1.72 -5.35 -13.05
N ILE A 214 -1.75 -6.11 -11.95
CA ILE A 214 -0.60 -6.88 -11.46
C ILE A 214 -0.21 -7.94 -12.49
N LYS A 215 -1.18 -8.68 -13.03
CA LYS A 215 -0.96 -9.67 -14.08
C LYS A 215 -0.33 -9.04 -15.32
N ASP A 216 -0.82 -7.89 -15.75
CA ASP A 216 -0.29 -7.20 -16.92
C ASP A 216 1.10 -6.60 -16.65
N TYR A 217 1.32 -6.04 -15.46
CA TYR A 217 2.64 -5.57 -15.04
C TYR A 217 3.67 -6.70 -15.13
N LEU A 218 3.34 -7.90 -14.64
CA LEU A 218 4.18 -9.11 -14.66
C LEU A 218 4.35 -9.77 -16.05
N LYS A 219 3.58 -9.34 -17.06
CA LYS A 219 3.73 -9.81 -18.45
C LYS A 219 4.69 -8.95 -19.26
N HIS A 220 4.72 -7.64 -19.03
CA HIS A 220 5.52 -6.69 -19.81
C HIS A 220 7.00 -6.65 -19.38
N GLY A 221 7.64 -7.82 -19.27
CA GLY A 221 9.06 -7.94 -18.92
C GLY A 221 9.39 -7.78 -17.44
N ASN A 222 8.46 -7.27 -16.62
CA ASN A 222 8.62 -7.29 -15.17
C ASN A 222 8.40 -8.71 -14.64
N LYS A 223 9.19 -9.10 -13.66
CA LYS A 223 8.99 -10.31 -12.86
C LYS A 223 9.04 -9.91 -11.40
N GLY A 224 8.18 -10.54 -10.61
CA GLY A 224 8.35 -10.48 -9.17
C GLY A 224 9.66 -11.16 -8.79
N LYS A 225 10.31 -10.64 -7.75
CA LYS A 225 11.60 -11.12 -7.26
C LYS A 225 11.52 -11.59 -5.82
N GLY A 226 12.34 -12.57 -5.49
CA GLY A 226 12.45 -13.08 -4.15
C GLY A 226 11.37 -14.11 -3.81
N LYS A 227 11.74 -15.07 -2.96
CA LYS A 227 10.85 -16.04 -2.30
C LYS A 227 11.39 -16.35 -0.90
N ASN A 228 10.61 -17.07 -0.10
CA ASN A 228 10.99 -17.60 1.21
C ASN A 228 11.48 -16.49 2.15
N TRP A 229 10.53 -15.71 2.65
CA TRP A 229 10.84 -14.70 3.66
C TRP A 229 11.08 -15.36 5.02
N LEU A 230 12.11 -14.89 5.73
CA LEU A 230 12.40 -15.23 7.12
C LEU A 230 12.10 -14.01 7.99
N TRP A 231 11.22 -14.19 8.98
CA TRP A 231 10.74 -13.07 9.79
C TRP A 231 11.80 -12.48 10.73
N TYR A 232 12.67 -13.29 11.32
CA TYR A 232 13.63 -12.83 12.34
C TYR A 232 14.75 -11.97 11.76
N ASP A 233 15.12 -12.24 10.50
CA ASP A 233 16.13 -11.48 9.77
C ASP A 233 15.51 -10.46 8.80
N ASP A 234 14.19 -10.52 8.58
CA ASP A 234 13.47 -9.75 7.57
C ASP A 234 14.12 -9.82 6.17
N VAL A 235 14.51 -11.03 5.77
CA VAL A 235 15.19 -11.29 4.49
C VAL A 235 14.45 -12.32 3.65
N ARG A 236 14.64 -12.25 2.33
CA ARG A 236 14.23 -13.29 1.38
C ARG A 236 15.42 -14.24 1.18
N THR A 237 15.29 -15.52 1.53
CA THR A 237 16.42 -16.47 1.39
C THR A 237 16.69 -16.82 -0.08
N GLU A 238 15.71 -16.63 -0.95
CA GLU A 238 15.83 -16.81 -2.39
C GLU A 238 15.66 -15.46 -3.10
N SER A 239 16.46 -14.45 -2.78
CA SER A 239 16.33 -13.06 -3.28
C SER A 239 16.27 -12.94 -4.82
N ASP A 240 16.95 -13.82 -5.55
CA ASP A 240 17.04 -13.79 -7.01
C ASP A 240 15.96 -14.61 -7.72
N ALA A 241 15.14 -15.36 -6.97
CA ALA A 241 14.07 -16.16 -7.56
C ALA A 241 13.06 -15.26 -8.27
N LYS A 242 12.69 -15.62 -9.50
CA LYS A 242 11.72 -14.88 -10.30
C LYS A 242 10.39 -15.60 -10.36
N TRP A 243 9.31 -14.84 -10.37
CA TRP A 243 7.95 -15.37 -10.50
C TRP A 243 7.06 -14.43 -11.32
N GLY A 244 6.02 -14.98 -11.91
CA GLY A 244 4.99 -14.24 -12.62
C GLY A 244 3.59 -14.57 -12.09
N TRP A 245 2.57 -14.13 -12.84
CA TRP A 245 1.17 -14.33 -12.44
C TRP A 245 0.78 -15.80 -12.30
N LYS A 246 1.34 -16.68 -13.14
CA LYS A 246 1.07 -18.12 -13.06
C LYS A 246 1.50 -18.68 -11.70
N GLU A 247 2.71 -18.36 -11.26
CA GLU A 247 3.22 -18.78 -9.96
C GLU A 247 2.41 -18.18 -8.80
N VAL A 248 1.96 -16.92 -8.93
CA VAL A 248 1.04 -16.30 -7.95
C VAL A 248 -0.24 -17.11 -7.81
N VAL A 249 -0.91 -17.44 -8.93
CA VAL A 249 -2.15 -18.22 -8.91
C VAL A 249 -1.92 -19.63 -8.40
N ASP A 250 -0.84 -20.28 -8.82
CA ASP A 250 -0.51 -21.65 -8.41
C ASP A 250 -0.27 -21.73 -6.89
N VAL A 251 0.44 -20.77 -6.31
CA VAL A 251 0.66 -20.71 -4.86
C VAL A 251 -0.61 -20.31 -4.11
N LEU A 252 -1.36 -19.34 -4.62
CA LEU A 252 -2.62 -18.88 -4.02
C LEU A 252 -3.62 -20.02 -3.79
N LYS A 253 -3.64 -21.06 -4.65
CA LYS A 253 -4.46 -22.27 -4.48
C LYS A 253 -4.25 -22.95 -3.12
N HIS A 254 -3.04 -22.89 -2.61
CA HIS A 254 -2.61 -23.62 -1.41
C HIS A 254 -2.54 -22.74 -0.16
N GLN A 255 -2.85 -21.45 -0.28
CA GLN A 255 -2.79 -20.48 0.81
C GLN A 255 -4.18 -20.15 1.35
N PRO A 256 -4.39 -19.91 2.65
CA PRO A 256 -3.43 -20.05 3.74
C PRO A 256 -3.06 -21.52 3.95
N GLY A 257 -1.82 -21.78 4.39
CA GLY A 257 -1.39 -23.12 4.79
C GLY A 257 -2.16 -23.66 6.00
N PRO A 258 -2.09 -24.97 6.29
CA PRO A 258 -2.82 -25.60 7.40
C PRO A 258 -2.52 -24.97 8.77
N GLY A 259 -1.28 -24.51 9.00
CA GLY A 259 -0.92 -23.87 10.26
C GLY A 259 -1.48 -22.46 10.42
N MET A 260 -1.83 -21.80 9.32
CA MET A 260 -2.29 -20.42 9.27
C MET A 260 -3.82 -20.33 9.20
N ILE A 261 -4.48 -21.26 8.49
CA ILE A 261 -5.94 -21.23 8.34
C ILE A 261 -6.64 -21.26 9.71
N ASP A 262 -6.13 -22.02 10.68
CA ASP A 262 -6.69 -22.12 12.04
C ASP A 262 -6.46 -20.87 12.92
N ARG A 263 -5.74 -19.87 12.41
CA ARG A 263 -5.49 -18.59 13.08
C ARG A 263 -6.35 -17.46 12.53
N LEU A 264 -6.91 -17.65 11.32
CA LEU A 264 -7.68 -16.61 10.66
C LEU A 264 -9.14 -16.61 11.15
N PRO A 265 -9.74 -15.42 11.36
CA PRO A 265 -11.19 -15.31 11.50
C PRO A 265 -11.93 -15.80 10.26
N GLU A 266 -13.15 -16.31 10.43
CA GLU A 266 -13.97 -16.85 9.32
C GLU A 266 -14.21 -15.84 8.19
N TYR A 267 -14.36 -14.56 8.51
CA TYR A 267 -14.52 -13.52 7.50
C TYR A 267 -13.25 -13.32 6.65
N VAL A 268 -12.05 -13.47 7.22
CA VAL A 268 -10.78 -13.41 6.46
C VAL A 268 -10.64 -14.66 5.58
N LYS A 269 -11.00 -15.85 6.09
CA LYS A 269 -11.02 -17.07 5.29
C LYS A 269 -11.94 -16.94 4.07
N GLY A 270 -13.16 -16.46 4.27
CA GLY A 270 -14.12 -16.21 3.20
C GLY A 270 -13.58 -15.26 2.12
N ASN A 271 -12.85 -14.23 2.54
CA ASN A 271 -12.20 -13.26 1.65
C ASN A 271 -11.08 -13.86 0.81
N VAL A 272 -10.25 -14.73 1.39
CA VAL A 272 -9.20 -15.42 0.64
C VAL A 272 -9.80 -16.41 -0.36
N GLU A 273 -10.85 -17.13 0.02
CA GLU A 273 -11.57 -18.02 -0.90
C GLU A 273 -12.25 -17.25 -2.05
N LEU A 274 -12.76 -16.05 -1.79
CA LEU A 274 -13.27 -15.16 -2.83
C LEU A 274 -12.16 -14.74 -3.81
N ALA A 275 -11.01 -14.30 -3.27
CA ALA A 275 -9.84 -13.92 -4.07
C ALA A 275 -9.30 -15.09 -4.91
N LYS A 276 -9.24 -16.31 -4.34
CA LYS A 276 -8.90 -17.55 -5.06
C LYS A 276 -9.79 -17.78 -6.26
N LYS A 277 -11.12 -17.78 -6.04
CA LYS A 277 -12.11 -18.01 -7.10
C LYS A 277 -11.96 -16.98 -8.21
N HIS A 278 -11.79 -15.71 -7.86
CA HIS A 278 -11.59 -14.63 -8.80
C HIS A 278 -10.30 -14.83 -9.63
N ALA A 279 -9.15 -15.09 -8.98
CA ALA A 279 -7.88 -15.27 -9.67
C ALA A 279 -7.81 -16.52 -10.57
N MET A 280 -8.56 -17.58 -10.22
CA MET A 280 -8.58 -18.85 -10.95
C MET A 280 -9.59 -18.90 -12.08
N ASN A 281 -10.46 -17.91 -12.24
CA ASN A 281 -11.41 -17.89 -13.35
C ASN A 281 -10.65 -17.65 -14.66
N THR A 282 -10.40 -18.73 -15.42
CA THR A 282 -9.45 -18.76 -16.55
C THR A 282 -9.97 -18.13 -17.84
N ASN A 283 -11.28 -17.85 -17.94
CA ASN A 283 -11.88 -17.36 -19.18
C ASN A 283 -11.73 -15.85 -19.39
N SER A 284 -11.50 -15.12 -18.31
CA SER A 284 -10.90 -13.80 -18.21
C SER A 284 -10.78 -13.53 -16.71
N LEU A 285 -9.67 -12.98 -16.22
CA LEU A 285 -9.82 -12.29 -14.93
C LEU A 285 -10.89 -11.24 -15.19
N GLU A 286 -11.96 -11.23 -14.38
CA GLU A 286 -12.87 -10.10 -14.36
C GLU A 286 -12.05 -8.82 -14.14
N GLU A 287 -12.54 -7.69 -14.63
CA GLU A 287 -11.92 -6.40 -14.36
C GLU A 287 -11.67 -6.23 -12.85
N SER A 288 -10.55 -5.61 -12.50
CA SER A 288 -10.20 -5.32 -11.12
C SER A 288 -11.32 -4.53 -10.44
N TRP A 289 -11.73 -4.99 -9.27
CA TRP A 289 -12.84 -4.41 -8.52
C TRP A 289 -12.49 -3.00 -8.02
N ASP A 290 -13.43 -2.07 -8.16
CA ASP A 290 -13.32 -0.75 -7.55
C ASP A 290 -13.48 -0.79 -6.02
N SER A 291 -13.25 0.36 -5.37
CA SER A 291 -13.36 0.47 -3.92
C SER A 291 -14.77 0.19 -3.38
N GLU A 292 -15.81 0.56 -4.12
CA GLU A 292 -17.20 0.33 -3.74
C GLU A 292 -17.50 -1.17 -3.69
N ARG A 293 -17.15 -1.91 -4.74
CA ARG A 293 -17.34 -3.36 -4.81
C ARG A 293 -16.49 -4.10 -3.79
N LEU A 294 -15.23 -3.69 -3.59
CA LEU A 294 -14.39 -4.25 -2.53
C LEU A 294 -15.03 -4.07 -1.14
N ALA A 295 -15.56 -2.88 -0.84
CA ALA A 295 -16.23 -2.60 0.43
C ALA A 295 -17.53 -3.40 0.61
N ALA A 296 -18.33 -3.54 -0.45
CA ALA A 296 -19.64 -4.18 -0.42
C ALA A 296 -19.58 -5.72 -0.43
N GLU A 297 -18.62 -6.30 -1.15
CA GLU A 297 -18.56 -7.76 -1.35
C GLU A 297 -17.43 -8.41 -0.53
N ALA A 298 -16.21 -7.93 -0.67
CA ALA A 298 -15.05 -8.54 -0.01
C ALA A 298 -14.94 -8.11 1.45
N PHE A 299 -15.10 -6.83 1.76
CA PHE A 299 -14.89 -6.29 3.10
C PHE A 299 -16.19 -5.90 3.78
N LYS A 300 -17.32 -6.53 3.44
CA LYS A 300 -18.64 -6.20 4.03
C LYS A 300 -18.67 -6.24 5.55
N TRP A 301 -17.88 -7.12 6.16
CA TRP A 301 -17.75 -7.25 7.61
C TRP A 301 -17.09 -6.02 8.26
N ALA A 302 -16.37 -5.23 7.47
CA ALA A 302 -15.64 -4.04 7.88
C ALA A 302 -16.52 -2.78 7.82
N SER A 303 -17.85 -2.92 7.81
CA SER A 303 -18.75 -1.83 8.15
C SER A 303 -18.62 -1.50 9.63
N VAL A 304 -18.67 -0.22 9.97
CA VAL A 304 -18.88 0.20 11.34
C VAL A 304 -20.29 -0.22 11.71
N ASP A 305 -20.43 -1.32 12.44
CA ASP A 305 -21.69 -1.66 13.09
C ASP A 305 -21.96 -0.51 14.08
N SER A 306 -22.90 0.37 13.73
CA SER A 306 -23.34 1.51 14.56
C SER A 306 -24.07 1.06 15.81
#